data_AF-A0A2K1QP96-F1
#
_entry.id   AF-A0A2K1QP96-F1
#
_cell.length_a   1.000
_cell.length_b   1.000
_cell.length_c   1.000
_cell.angle_alpha   90.00
_cell.angle_beta   90.00
_cell.angle_gamma   90.00
#
_symmetry.space_group_name_H-M   'P 1'
#
loop_
_entity.id
_entity.type
_entity.pdbx_description
1 polymer ?
#
loop_
_entity_poly.entity_id
_entity_poly.type
_entity_poly.pdbx_seq_one_letter_code
_entity_poly.pdbx_strand_id
1 'polypeptide(L)'
;MQSTQSSFKQDLPVLARPEESFEDRRRRVQAARILESSEQLIWHSIARHESVPQTRRYFRTIAAGMDPSKLPGQKSACDSGKSRNVEAKIIEKAPSLPARSHVGPSKSKRKQAES
;
A
#
# COMPACT_ATOMS: atom_id res chain seq x y z
N MET A 1 -45.38 22.56 -18.88
CA MET A 1 -44.72 21.24 -18.95
C MET A 1 -43.30 21.46 -19.44
N GLN A 2 -42.30 21.42 -18.55
CA GLN A 2 -40.89 21.60 -18.91
C GLN A 2 -40.24 20.23 -18.99
N SER A 3 -39.75 19.87 -20.18
CA SER A 3 -39.16 18.57 -20.49
C SER A 3 -37.66 18.64 -20.23
N THR A 4 -37.19 18.06 -19.12
CA THR A 4 -35.77 17.99 -18.78
C THR A 4 -35.14 16.79 -19.50
N GLN A 5 -34.56 17.03 -20.68
CA GLN A 5 -33.71 16.03 -21.34
C GLN A 5 -32.36 15.96 -20.61
N SER A 6 -32.29 15.07 -19.61
CA SER A 6 -31.04 14.67 -18.97
C SER A 6 -30.21 13.89 -19.98
N SER A 7 -29.22 14.57 -20.57
CA SER A 7 -28.25 13.99 -21.49
C SER A 7 -27.36 13.01 -20.72
N PHE A 8 -27.75 11.73 -20.69
CA PHE A 8 -26.89 10.62 -20.32
C PHE A 8 -25.79 10.50 -21.36
N LYS A 9 -24.70 11.25 -21.18
CA LYS A 9 -23.44 10.98 -21.86
C LYS A 9 -23.00 9.60 -21.40
N GLN A 10 -23.22 8.62 -22.25
CA GLN A 10 -22.73 7.27 -22.08
C GLN A 10 -21.21 7.39 -21.96
N ASP A 11 -20.67 7.24 -20.75
CA ASP A 11 -19.27 6.97 -20.51
C ASP A 11 -18.96 5.58 -21.06
N LEU A 12 -18.97 5.45 -22.39
CA LEU A 12 -18.47 4.25 -23.03
C LEU A 12 -17.02 4.12 -22.58
N PRO A 13 -16.63 2.98 -21.96
CA PRO A 13 -15.24 2.77 -21.66
C PRO A 13 -14.48 2.95 -22.97
N VAL A 14 -13.42 3.76 -22.93
CA VAL A 14 -12.49 3.93 -24.06
C VAL A 14 -11.77 2.59 -24.25
N LEU A 15 -12.47 1.62 -24.83
CA LEU A 15 -12.05 0.23 -24.97
C LEU A 15 -10.90 0.11 -25.97
N ALA A 16 -10.85 1.05 -26.92
CA ALA A 16 -9.97 1.02 -28.05
C ALA A 16 -9.37 2.41 -28.23
N ARG A 17 -8.05 2.54 -28.06
CA ARG A 17 -7.35 3.66 -28.69
C ARG A 17 -7.24 3.32 -30.18
N PRO A 18 -7.61 4.21 -31.10
CA PRO A 18 -7.63 3.90 -32.53
C PRO A 18 -6.24 3.51 -33.07
N GLU A 19 -5.18 4.04 -32.47
CA GLU A 19 -3.78 3.81 -32.86
C GLU A 19 -3.08 2.65 -32.13
N GLU A 20 -3.75 1.94 -31.21
CA GLU A 20 -3.08 0.85 -30.49
C GLU A 20 -3.06 -0.45 -31.28
N SER A 21 -1.95 -1.19 -31.15
CA SER A 21 -1.86 -2.53 -31.73
C SER A 21 -2.84 -3.49 -31.03
N PHE A 22 -3.29 -4.52 -31.74
CA PHE A 22 -4.14 -5.56 -31.18
C PHE A 22 -3.49 -6.23 -29.94
N GLU A 23 -2.18 -6.48 -30.01
CA GLU A 23 -1.43 -7.08 -28.91
C GLU A 23 -1.39 -6.19 -27.67
N ASP A 24 -1.24 -4.88 -27.84
CA ASP A 24 -1.29 -3.93 -26.72
C ASP A 24 -2.68 -3.91 -26.10
N ARG A 25 -3.74 -3.89 -26.90
CA ARG A 25 -5.11 -3.99 -26.40
C ARG A 25 -5.32 -5.28 -25.61
N ARG A 26 -4.87 -6.43 -26.14
CA ARG A 26 -4.96 -7.73 -25.47
C ARG A 26 -4.24 -7.69 -24.12
N ARG A 27 -3.03 -7.12 -24.06
CA ARG A 27 -2.26 -6.97 -22.81
C ARG A 27 -2.99 -6.09 -21.79
N ARG A 28 -3.57 -4.95 -22.21
CA ARG A 28 -4.34 -4.06 -21.31
C ARG A 28 -5.56 -4.77 -20.73
N VAL A 29 -6.33 -5.46 -21.57
CA VAL A 29 -7.53 -6.20 -21.15
C VAL A 29 -7.17 -7.36 -20.21
N GLN A 30 -6.09 -8.10 -20.51
CA GLN A 30 -5.61 -9.16 -19.63
C GLN A 30 -5.16 -8.61 -18.26
N ALA A 31 -4.45 -7.48 -18.24
CA ALA A 31 -4.05 -6.83 -17.00
C ALA A 31 -5.26 -6.36 -16.17
N ALA A 32 -6.30 -5.84 -16.82
CA ALA A 32 -7.55 -5.48 -16.14
C ALA A 32 -8.23 -6.69 -15.49
N ARG A 33 -8.33 -7.82 -16.20
CA ARG A 33 -8.86 -9.08 -15.64
C ARG A 33 -8.07 -9.58 -14.42
N ILE A 34 -6.74 -9.48 -14.47
CA ILE A 34 -5.89 -9.85 -13.33
C ILE A 34 -6.17 -8.94 -12.13
N LEU A 35 -6.35 -7.63 -12.35
CA LEU A 35 -6.61 -6.67 -11.27
C LEU A 35 -7.94 -6.90 -10.53
N GLU A 36 -8.92 -7.48 -11.22
CA GLU A 36 -10.23 -7.84 -10.68
C GLU A 36 -10.19 -9.06 -9.76
N SER A 37 -9.24 -9.99 -9.99
CA SER A 37 -9.10 -11.22 -9.19
C SER A 37 -7.94 -11.15 -8.20
N SER A 38 -8.27 -11.20 -6.90
CA SER A 38 -7.28 -11.26 -5.83
C SER A 38 -6.39 -12.50 -5.92
N GLU A 39 -6.95 -13.65 -6.31
CA GLU A 39 -6.21 -14.90 -6.49
C GLU A 39 -5.15 -14.78 -7.59
N GLN A 40 -5.53 -14.23 -8.75
CA GLN A 40 -4.61 -13.99 -9.86
C GLN A 40 -3.47 -13.05 -9.44
N LEU A 41 -3.78 -11.98 -8.71
CA LEU A 41 -2.75 -11.08 -8.18
C LEU A 41 -1.78 -11.79 -7.23
N ILE A 42 -2.27 -12.68 -6.36
CA ILE A 42 -1.43 -13.45 -5.45
C ILE A 42 -0.51 -14.38 -6.25
N TRP A 43 -1.04 -15.14 -7.21
CA TRP A 43 -0.23 -16.02 -8.07
C TRP A 43 0.85 -15.26 -8.83
N HIS A 44 0.51 -14.11 -9.40
CA HIS A 44 1.48 -13.27 -10.09
C HIS A 44 2.51 -12.65 -9.15
N SER A 45 2.14 -12.32 -7.90
CA SER A 45 3.09 -11.77 -6.92
C SER A 45 4.15 -12.80 -6.52
N ILE A 46 3.74 -14.06 -6.35
CA ILE A 46 4.64 -15.18 -6.07
C ILE A 46 5.58 -15.40 -7.26
N ALA A 47 5.04 -15.47 -8.49
CA ALA A 47 5.83 -15.70 -9.69
C ALA A 47 6.87 -14.60 -9.98
N ARG A 48 6.61 -13.36 -9.53
CA ARG A 48 7.51 -12.20 -9.72
C ARG A 48 8.44 -11.95 -8.54
N HIS A 49 8.28 -12.66 -7.42
CA HIS A 49 8.97 -12.38 -6.17
C HIS A 49 8.77 -10.92 -5.69
N GLU A 50 7.57 -10.38 -5.88
CA GLU A 50 7.18 -9.01 -5.51
C GLU A 50 6.05 -9.04 -4.46
N SER A 51 5.88 -7.94 -3.73
CA SER A 51 4.71 -7.80 -2.85
C SER A 51 3.41 -7.63 -3.65
N VAL A 52 2.28 -8.11 -3.12
CA VAL A 52 0.96 -7.96 -3.79
C VAL A 52 0.63 -6.51 -4.19
N PRO A 53 0.90 -5.48 -3.34
CA PRO A 53 0.70 -4.08 -3.74
C PRO A 53 1.58 -3.64 -4.92
N GLN A 54 2.83 -4.12 -4.98
CA GLN A 54 3.76 -3.83 -6.08
C GLN A 54 3.29 -4.48 -7.38
N THR A 55 2.91 -5.75 -7.34
CA THR A 55 2.34 -6.46 -8.49
C THR A 55 1.02 -5.82 -8.96
N ARG A 56 0.18 -5.36 -8.03
CA ARG A 56 -1.04 -4.61 -8.37
C ARG A 56 -0.71 -3.29 -9.08
N ARG A 57 0.32 -2.56 -8.63
CA ARG A 57 0.79 -1.33 -9.29
C ARG A 57 1.31 -1.62 -10.70
N TYR A 58 2.05 -2.72 -10.86
CA TYR A 58 2.55 -3.17 -12.15
C TYR A 58 1.40 -3.40 -13.14
N PHE A 59 0.38 -4.18 -12.79
CA PHE A 59 -0.75 -4.43 -13.69
C PHE A 59 -1.63 -3.19 -13.92
N ARG A 60 -1.75 -2.27 -12.94
CA ARG A 60 -2.41 -0.96 -13.16
C ARG A 60 -1.71 -0.15 -14.22
N THR A 61 -0.38 -0.18 -14.23
CA THR A 61 0.44 0.51 -15.23
C THR A 61 0.17 -0.04 -16.64
N ILE A 62 0.13 -1.38 -16.76
CA ILE A 62 -0.20 -2.04 -18.03
C ILE A 62 -1.63 -1.74 -18.45
N ALA A 63 -2.63 -1.83 -17.56
CA ALA A 63 -4.02 -1.52 -17.88
C ALA A 63 -4.20 -0.06 -18.34
N ALA A 64 -3.42 0.87 -17.79
CA ALA A 64 -3.35 2.27 -18.22
C ALA A 64 -2.66 2.45 -19.59
N GLY A 65 -2.11 1.39 -20.19
CA GLY A 65 -1.40 1.42 -21.46
C GLY A 65 0.01 1.99 -21.37
N MET A 66 0.61 1.97 -20.18
CA MET A 66 2.00 2.40 -19.98
C MET A 66 2.91 1.17 -19.91
N ASP A 67 4.12 1.29 -20.43
CA ASP A 67 5.14 0.25 -20.29
C ASP A 67 5.83 0.41 -18.93
N PRO A 68 5.71 -0.57 -18.01
CA PRO A 68 6.35 -0.51 -16.70
C PRO A 68 7.88 -0.36 -16.82
N SER A 69 8.51 -0.94 -17.84
CA SER A 69 9.97 -0.89 -18.00
C SER A 69 10.50 0.52 -18.26
N LYS A 70 9.65 1.40 -18.81
CA LYS A 70 10.02 2.77 -19.20
C LYS A 70 9.76 3.79 -18.09
N LEU A 71 9.18 3.38 -16.95
CA LEU A 71 8.89 4.29 -15.87
C LEU A 71 10.11 4.52 -14.97
N PRO A 72 10.61 5.77 -14.84
CA PRO A 72 11.72 6.06 -13.95
C PRO A 72 11.29 5.84 -12.49
N GLY A 73 12.06 5.03 -11.74
CA GLY A 73 11.89 4.89 -10.29
C GLY A 73 11.18 3.62 -9.80
N GLN A 74 11.03 2.57 -10.61
CA GLN A 74 10.56 1.26 -10.13
C GLN A 74 11.64 0.45 -9.38
N LYS A 75 12.48 1.12 -8.58
CA LYS A 75 13.34 0.39 -7.64
C LYS A 75 12.41 -0.25 -6.62
N SER A 76 12.45 -1.57 -6.57
CA SER A 76 11.79 -2.44 -5.61
C SER A 76 11.92 -1.90 -4.18
N ALA A 77 10.96 -1.07 -3.76
CA ALA A 77 10.88 -0.56 -2.40
C ALA A 77 10.11 -1.57 -1.56
N CYS A 78 10.61 -2.81 -1.49
CA CYS A 78 10.40 -3.67 -0.35
C CYS A 78 11.39 -3.28 0.76
N ASP A 79 11.44 -1.98 1.09
CA ASP A 79 11.97 -1.51 2.37
C ASP A 79 10.78 -1.07 3.21
N SER A 80 10.12 -2.06 3.81
CA SER A 80 9.16 -1.86 4.89
C SER A 80 9.92 -1.46 6.16
N GLY A 81 10.58 -0.30 6.11
CA GLY A 81 11.50 0.19 7.14
C GLY A 81 11.27 1.64 7.53
N LYS A 82 10.03 2.16 7.46
CA LYS A 82 9.67 3.44 8.08
C LYS A 82 8.68 3.21 9.23
N SER A 83 9.23 2.70 10.34
CA SER A 83 8.70 2.97 11.67
C SER A 83 8.65 4.48 11.87
N ARG A 84 7.52 5.10 11.54
CA ARG A 84 7.21 6.45 12.00
C ARG A 84 6.87 6.32 13.48
N ASN A 85 7.90 6.38 14.33
CA ASN A 85 7.71 6.73 15.73
C ASN A 85 7.32 8.21 15.73
N VAL A 86 6.02 8.47 15.83
CA VAL A 86 5.43 9.78 16.12
C VAL A 86 5.09 9.81 17.60
N GLU A 87 6.10 9.73 18.46
CA GLU A 87 5.93 10.10 19.87
C GLU A 87 6.06 11.63 19.98
N ALA A 88 5.06 12.24 20.59
CA ALA A 88 4.78 13.67 20.55
C ALA A 88 5.84 14.54 21.25
N LYS A 89 6.26 15.61 20.58
CA LYS A 89 6.78 16.81 21.25
C LYS A 89 5.60 17.53 21.92
N ILE A 90 5.34 17.25 23.19
CA ILE A 90 4.56 18.15 24.06
C ILE A 90 5.55 19.16 24.65
N ILE A 91 5.32 20.43 24.32
CA ILE A 91 6.10 21.59 24.73
C ILE A 91 5.89 21.88 26.22
N GLU A 92 6.98 22.23 26.90
CA GLU A 92 7.05 22.63 28.30
C GLU A 92 6.14 23.81 28.68
N LYS A 93 5.44 23.69 29.82
CA LYS A 93 5.23 24.80 30.77
C LYS A 93 4.87 24.26 32.17
N ALA A 94 5.76 24.42 33.13
CA ALA A 94 5.61 23.98 34.54
C ALA A 94 4.55 24.82 35.31
N PRO A 95 4.07 24.40 36.52
CA PRO A 95 4.88 24.53 37.74
C PRO A 95 4.79 23.40 38.78
N SER A 96 5.82 23.39 39.63
CA SER A 96 6.11 22.64 40.86
C SER A 96 4.94 22.18 41.74
N LEU A 97 4.98 20.92 42.19
CA LEU A 97 4.41 20.46 43.48
C LEU A 97 5.22 19.27 44.07
N PRO A 98 5.18 19.07 45.40
CA PRO A 98 6.38 18.75 46.21
C PRO A 98 6.72 17.27 46.38
N ALA A 99 7.98 17.07 46.76
CA ALA A 99 8.64 15.81 47.09
C ALA A 99 7.85 14.94 48.09
N ARG A 100 7.67 13.67 47.75
CA ARG A 100 7.18 12.65 48.68
C ARG A 100 8.10 11.42 48.67
N SER A 101 9.03 11.44 49.62
CA SER A 101 9.61 10.33 50.38
C SER A 101 9.77 8.95 49.70
N HIS A 102 11.01 8.66 49.29
CA HIS A 102 11.84 7.58 49.83
C HIS A 102 11.12 6.31 50.38
N VAL A 103 11.11 5.22 49.60
CA VAL A 103 11.28 3.82 50.09
C VAL A 103 12.00 3.03 49.00
N GLY A 104 13.12 2.40 49.38
CA GLY A 104 14.13 1.83 48.47
C GLY A 104 13.82 0.47 47.84
N PRO A 105 14.80 -0.10 47.10
CA PRO A 105 14.63 -1.29 46.28
C PRO A 105 14.76 -2.58 47.10
N SER A 106 13.74 -3.45 47.04
CA SER A 106 13.81 -4.78 47.64
C SER A 106 14.28 -5.81 46.59
N LYS A 107 15.55 -6.23 46.70
CA LYS A 107 16.10 -7.37 45.97
C LYS A 107 15.63 -8.66 46.65
N SER A 108 14.80 -9.47 45.99
CA SER A 108 14.58 -10.85 46.42
C SER A 108 15.36 -11.83 45.53
N LYS A 109 16.46 -12.27 46.11
CA LYS A 109 17.29 -13.42 45.73
C LYS A 109 16.70 -14.67 46.41
N ARG A 110 16.31 -15.70 45.64
CA ARG A 110 16.13 -17.10 46.11
C ARG A 110 16.60 -17.98 44.96
N LYS A 111 17.87 -18.39 44.93
CA LYS A 111 18.55 -19.48 45.66
C LYS A 111 17.98 -20.87 45.31
N GLN A 112 18.87 -21.67 44.71
CA GLN A 112 18.78 -23.08 44.38
C GLN A 112 18.61 -23.98 45.61
N ALA A 113 18.02 -25.17 45.39
CA ALA A 113 18.30 -26.50 45.96
C ALA A 113 17.21 -27.43 45.38
N GLU A 114 17.51 -28.40 44.51
CA GLU A 114 18.07 -29.73 44.80
C GLU A 114 17.21 -30.53 45.78
N SER A 115 16.44 -31.49 45.24
CA SER A 115 16.50 -32.90 45.64
C SER A 115 15.78 -33.78 44.61
#